data_AF-A0A0A8L0F4-F1
#
_entry.id   AF-A0A0A8L0F4-F1
#
_cell.length_a   1.000
_cell.length_b   1.000
_cell.length_c   1.000
_cell.angle_alpha   90.00
_cell.angle_beta   90.00
_cell.angle_gamma   90.00
#
_symmetry.space_group_name_H-M   'P 1'
#
loop_
_entity.id
_entity.type
_entity.pdbx_description
1 polymer ?
#
loop_
_entity_poly.entity_id
_entity_poly.type
_entity_poly.pdbx_seq_one_letter_code
_entity_poly.pdbx_strand_id
1 'polypeptide(L)'
;MSTDKELFRRLQSILPKWDKPYELVPISQHVVLDADADDEIDENIQYVSNLYNPDEEEDQEESLETYLKRYTKELEFIEEQSLVNLTKLAFWKASSFKVGNPIENAIDDDPTTFWQSDGLQPHRIDVNFSKRVDIVQLAMYFCLVTDESYTPELFKVYAGFSPSDASLYRTFEVKNVNGWVVITFTGNRPQDDLLRCRFIQIQILSNHENGKDSHLRGIKIFGKSTAPPQNSSDQSNLALNNFQNPSHFTYQGLR
;
A
#
# COMPACT_ATOMS: atom_id res chain seq x y z
N MET A 1 -18.31 6.93 -47.73
CA MET A 1 -18.34 6.77 -46.26
C MET A 1 -18.02 5.34 -45.76
N SER A 2 -17.55 4.40 -46.59
CA SER A 2 -17.24 3.01 -46.16
C SER A 2 -15.73 2.68 -46.11
N THR A 3 -14.90 3.51 -46.72
CA THR A 3 -13.45 3.27 -46.90
C THR A 3 -12.62 3.45 -45.63
N ASP A 4 -13.10 4.23 -44.67
CA ASP A 4 -12.33 4.59 -43.47
C ASP A 4 -12.29 3.45 -42.43
N LYS A 5 -13.39 2.70 -42.28
CA LYS A 5 -13.48 1.60 -41.30
C LYS A 5 -12.61 0.40 -41.67
N GLU A 6 -12.51 0.12 -42.97
CA GLU A 6 -11.69 -0.97 -43.49
C GLU A 6 -10.19 -0.64 -43.34
N LEU A 7 -9.83 0.62 -43.61
CA LEU A 7 -8.46 1.13 -43.39
C LEU A 7 -8.09 1.07 -41.90
N PHE A 8 -8.97 1.51 -41.00
CA PHE A 8 -8.75 1.47 -39.55
C PHE A 8 -8.58 0.04 -39.02
N ARG A 9 -9.37 -0.93 -39.50
CA ARG A 9 -9.21 -2.34 -39.13
C ARG A 9 -7.89 -2.93 -39.62
N ARG A 10 -7.46 -2.61 -40.84
CA ARG A 10 -6.17 -3.04 -41.37
C ARG A 10 -5.02 -2.42 -40.57
N LEU A 11 -5.11 -1.15 -40.22
CA LEU A 11 -4.13 -0.48 -39.37
C LEU A 11 -4.06 -1.09 -37.96
N GLN A 12 -5.19 -1.44 -37.33
CA GLN A 12 -5.18 -2.15 -36.04
C GLN A 12 -4.44 -3.51 -36.06
N SER A 13 -4.38 -4.17 -37.22
CA SER A 13 -3.65 -5.44 -37.37
C SER A 13 -2.15 -5.27 -37.65
N ILE A 14 -1.72 -4.07 -38.06
CA ILE A 14 -0.34 -3.75 -38.46
C ILE A 14 0.35 -2.89 -37.40
N LEU A 15 -0.41 -2.04 -36.71
CA LEU A 15 0.09 -1.29 -35.57
C LEU A 15 0.47 -2.31 -34.49
N PRO A 16 1.68 -2.21 -33.91
CA PRO A 16 2.01 -3.01 -32.74
C PRO A 16 0.88 -2.77 -31.72
N LYS A 17 0.29 -3.86 -31.21
CA LYS A 17 -0.57 -3.75 -30.03
C LYS A 17 0.31 -3.15 -28.95
N TRP A 18 0.11 -1.86 -28.69
CA TRP A 18 0.69 -1.26 -27.51
C TRP A 18 -0.14 -1.84 -26.38
N ASP A 19 0.27 -3.01 -25.89
CA ASP A 19 -0.12 -3.45 -24.56
C ASP A 19 0.22 -2.26 -23.67
N LYS A 20 -0.78 -1.56 -23.15
CA LYS A 20 -0.55 -0.48 -22.21
C LYS A 20 -0.02 -1.18 -20.95
N PRO A 21 1.30 -1.26 -20.75
CA PRO A 21 1.85 -2.12 -19.71
C PRO A 21 1.56 -1.57 -18.30
N TYR A 22 0.96 -0.36 -18.27
CA TYR A 22 0.60 0.44 -17.11
C TYR A 22 -0.93 0.61 -16.99
N GLU A 23 -1.74 -0.03 -17.83
CA GLU A 23 -3.19 0.02 -17.70
C GLU A 23 -3.59 -0.70 -16.41
N LEU A 24 -4.13 0.07 -15.47
CA LEU A 24 -4.61 -0.42 -14.18
C LEU A 24 -6.01 -1.01 -14.38
N VAL A 25 -6.23 -2.24 -13.93
CA VAL A 25 -7.55 -2.90 -13.92
C VAL A 25 -7.92 -3.13 -12.44
N PRO A 26 -8.49 -2.13 -11.74
CA PRO A 26 -8.83 -2.30 -10.34
C PRO A 26 -10.07 -3.19 -10.17
N ILE A 27 -10.01 -4.10 -9.18
CA ILE A 27 -11.11 -5.00 -8.79
C ILE A 27 -12.20 -4.24 -7.97
N SER A 28 -11.87 -3.06 -7.43
CA SER A 28 -12.81 -2.01 -7.00
C SER A 28 -12.02 -0.70 -6.94
N GLN A 29 -12.63 0.42 -7.35
CA GLN A 29 -11.96 1.74 -7.29
C GLN A 29 -11.98 2.38 -5.90
N HIS A 30 -12.80 1.87 -4.99
CA HIS A 30 -13.01 2.42 -3.64
C HIS A 30 -12.86 1.32 -2.60
N VAL A 31 -12.05 1.59 -1.58
CA VAL A 31 -11.74 0.66 -0.48
C VAL A 31 -11.92 1.40 0.83
N VAL A 32 -12.68 0.81 1.74
CA VAL A 32 -12.86 1.32 3.10
C VAL A 32 -11.87 0.59 4.01
N LEU A 33 -11.06 1.34 4.75
CA LEU A 33 -10.11 0.82 5.72
C LEU A 33 -10.73 0.94 7.11
N ASP A 34 -11.25 -0.17 7.60
CA ASP A 34 -11.85 -0.34 8.92
C ASP A 34 -11.36 -1.68 9.48
N ALA A 35 -10.50 -1.62 10.50
CA ALA A 35 -9.84 -2.79 11.06
C ALA A 35 -10.77 -3.64 11.95
N ASP A 36 -11.89 -3.07 12.40
CA ASP A 36 -12.86 -3.70 13.31
C ASP A 36 -14.15 -4.13 12.58
N ALA A 37 -14.25 -3.89 11.27
CA ALA A 37 -15.43 -4.28 10.50
C ALA A 37 -15.49 -5.80 10.31
N ASP A 38 -16.65 -6.40 10.62
CA ASP A 38 -16.97 -7.81 10.39
C ASP A 38 -17.26 -8.15 8.89
N ASP A 39 -17.21 -7.16 8.01
CA ASP A 39 -17.51 -7.30 6.57
C ASP A 39 -16.38 -7.95 5.77
N GLU A 40 -16.64 -8.35 4.52
CA GLU A 40 -15.62 -8.83 3.57
C GLU A 40 -14.52 -7.77 3.38
N ILE A 41 -13.40 -7.94 4.06
CA ILE A 41 -12.18 -7.16 3.89
C ILE A 41 -11.68 -7.38 2.45
N ASP A 42 -11.36 -6.29 1.74
CA ASP A 42 -10.76 -6.38 0.42
C ASP A 42 -9.50 -7.24 0.49
N GLU A 43 -9.42 -8.28 -0.36
CA GLU A 43 -8.31 -9.25 -0.38
C GLU A 43 -6.92 -8.61 -0.53
N ASN A 44 -6.86 -7.37 -1.04
CA ASN A 44 -5.63 -6.62 -1.22
C ASN A 44 -5.22 -5.80 0.01
N ILE A 45 -6.00 -5.83 1.09
CA ILE A 45 -5.76 -5.06 2.31
C ILE A 45 -5.46 -6.01 3.46
N GLN A 46 -4.36 -5.75 4.14
CA GLN A 46 -3.94 -6.49 5.32
C GLN A 46 -3.66 -5.51 6.45
N TYR A 47 -4.37 -5.67 7.56
CA TYR A 47 -4.09 -4.97 8.80
C TYR A 47 -3.06 -5.78 9.59
N VAL A 48 -1.84 -5.28 9.71
CA VAL A 48 -0.73 -6.05 10.33
C VAL A 48 -1.06 -6.39 11.78
N SER A 49 -1.77 -5.49 12.45
CA SER A 49 -2.30 -5.71 13.80
C SER A 49 -3.18 -6.93 13.97
N ASN A 50 -3.96 -7.28 12.95
CA ASN A 50 -4.90 -8.40 13.00
C ASN A 50 -4.20 -9.72 12.64
N LEU A 51 -3.02 -9.65 12.03
CA LEU A 51 -2.16 -10.80 11.72
C LEU A 51 -1.24 -11.16 12.89
N TYR A 52 -1.08 -10.24 13.83
CA TYR A 52 -0.35 -10.44 15.07
C TYR A 52 -1.29 -11.04 16.12
N ASN A 53 -0.94 -12.21 16.64
CA ASN A 53 -1.61 -12.79 17.81
C ASN A 53 -0.70 -12.53 19.01
N PRO A 54 -0.95 -11.49 19.84
CA PRO A 54 -0.21 -11.29 21.07
C PRO A 54 -0.61 -12.41 22.02
N ASP A 55 0.11 -13.53 22.00
CA ASP A 55 0.28 -14.26 23.25
C ASP A 55 1.02 -13.30 24.21
N GLU A 56 0.45 -13.13 25.41
CA GLU A 56 0.92 -12.36 26.56
C GLU A 56 0.28 -10.97 26.76
N GLU A 57 -0.75 -10.95 27.62
CA GLU A 57 -1.06 -9.97 28.68
C GLU A 57 -0.24 -8.66 28.70
N GLU A 58 -0.32 -7.82 27.67
CA GLU A 58 0.11 -6.41 27.74
C GLU A 58 -1.12 -5.57 28.14
N ASP A 59 -1.00 -4.81 29.24
CA ASP A 59 -2.05 -4.01 29.84
C ASP A 59 -2.89 -3.24 28.81
N GLN A 60 -4.22 -3.21 28.99
CA GLN A 60 -5.19 -2.44 28.20
C GLN A 60 -5.05 -0.91 28.38
N GLU A 61 -3.87 -0.40 28.68
CA GLU A 61 -3.60 1.03 28.68
C GLU A 61 -3.28 1.49 27.26
N GLU A 62 -4.23 2.25 26.68
CA GLU A 62 -4.04 3.03 25.47
C GLU A 62 -3.08 4.19 25.73
N SER A 63 -1.80 3.86 25.91
CA SER A 63 -0.72 4.83 26.09
C SER A 63 0.00 5.12 24.77
N LEU A 64 0.58 6.30 24.64
CA LEU A 64 1.43 6.65 23.50
C LEU A 64 2.57 5.62 23.33
N GLU A 65 3.17 5.17 24.43
CA GLU A 65 4.27 4.19 24.40
C GLU A 65 3.83 2.84 23.80
N THR A 66 2.59 2.42 24.08
CA THR A 66 2.00 1.20 23.52
C THR A 66 1.93 1.29 21.98
N TYR A 67 1.44 2.42 21.44
CA TYR A 67 1.37 2.62 19.99
C TYR A 67 2.74 2.73 19.31
N LEU A 68 3.71 3.37 19.96
CA LEU A 68 5.08 3.44 19.44
C LEU A 68 5.74 2.05 19.40
N LYS A 69 5.58 1.24 20.46
CA LYS A 69 6.07 -0.15 20.48
C LYS A 69 5.41 -0.99 19.40
N ARG A 70 4.10 -0.85 19.22
CA ARG A 70 3.34 -1.55 18.19
C ARG A 70 3.80 -1.19 16.79
N TYR A 71 4.04 0.09 16.49
CA TYR A 71 4.61 0.52 15.22
C TYR A 71 5.89 -0.26 14.89
N THR A 72 6.81 -0.37 15.84
CA THR A 72 8.11 -1.03 15.64
C THR A 72 7.95 -2.54 15.43
N LYS A 73 7.17 -3.22 16.29
CA LYS A 73 6.90 -4.66 16.16
C LYS A 73 6.23 -5.00 14.82
N GLU A 74 5.23 -4.21 14.40
CA GLU A 74 4.54 -4.40 13.13
C GLU A 74 5.46 -4.11 11.93
N LEU A 75 6.35 -3.11 12.02
CA LEU A 75 7.31 -2.83 10.97
C LEU A 75 8.31 -4.00 10.79
N GLU A 76 8.83 -4.55 11.89
CA GLU A 76 9.70 -5.73 11.86
C GLU A 76 9.01 -6.91 11.15
N PHE A 77 7.73 -7.17 11.47
CA PHE A 77 6.94 -8.21 10.82
C PHE A 77 6.81 -8.00 9.30
N ILE A 78 6.62 -6.77 8.82
CA ILE A 78 6.56 -6.47 7.38
C ILE A 78 7.94 -6.71 6.73
N GLU A 79 9.02 -6.35 7.41
CA GLU A 79 10.38 -6.44 6.88
C GLU A 79 10.96 -7.88 6.89
N GLU A 80 10.45 -8.77 7.74
CA GLU A 80 10.79 -10.19 7.75
C GLU A 80 10.24 -10.97 6.54
N GLN A 81 9.32 -10.36 5.78
CA GLN A 81 8.84 -10.94 4.54
C GLN A 81 9.99 -11.05 3.53
N SER A 82 9.99 -12.10 2.70
CA SER A 82 11.01 -12.34 1.66
C SER A 82 10.87 -11.38 0.45
N LEU A 83 10.77 -10.08 0.72
CA LEU A 83 10.60 -9.00 -0.23
C LEU A 83 11.78 -8.03 -0.18
N VAL A 84 11.93 -7.22 -1.21
CA VAL A 84 12.99 -6.21 -1.28
C VAL A 84 12.39 -4.85 -0.96
N ASN A 85 12.88 -4.21 0.10
CA ASN A 85 12.51 -2.83 0.44
C ASN A 85 13.06 -1.85 -0.61
N LEU A 86 12.17 -1.16 -1.31
CA LEU A 86 12.47 -0.18 -2.36
C LEU A 86 12.35 1.26 -1.88
N THR A 87 11.92 1.49 -0.63
CA THR A 87 11.57 2.81 -0.08
C THR A 87 12.68 3.83 -0.28
N LYS A 88 13.91 3.48 0.05
CA LYS A 88 15.10 4.37 -0.04
C LYS A 88 15.66 4.50 -1.47
N LEU A 89 15.14 3.75 -2.45
CA LEU A 89 15.56 3.84 -3.85
C LEU A 89 14.78 4.90 -4.63
N ALA A 90 13.67 5.38 -4.08
CA ALA A 90 12.87 6.46 -4.66
C ALA A 90 13.34 7.84 -4.19
N PHE A 91 13.10 8.83 -5.05
CA PHE A 91 13.11 10.23 -4.66
C PHE A 91 11.70 10.63 -4.21
N TRP A 92 11.60 11.14 -2.98
CA TRP A 92 10.36 11.53 -2.33
C TRP A 92 10.19 13.04 -2.36
N LYS A 93 9.00 13.51 -2.69
CA LYS A 93 8.67 14.95 -2.69
C LYS A 93 7.26 15.18 -2.19
N ALA A 94 7.15 15.87 -1.06
CA ALA A 94 5.86 16.37 -0.58
C ALA A 94 5.49 17.70 -1.25
N SER A 95 4.19 17.98 -1.33
CA SER A 95 3.63 19.26 -1.78
C SER A 95 4.01 20.44 -0.89
N SER A 96 4.06 20.19 0.41
CA SER A 96 4.44 21.14 1.46
C SER A 96 4.96 20.34 2.66
N PHE A 97 5.63 21.03 3.57
CA PHE A 97 5.97 20.47 4.87
C PHE A 97 6.16 21.59 5.89
N LYS A 98 5.79 21.33 7.14
CA LYS A 98 6.11 22.20 8.27
C LYS A 98 7.60 22.10 8.60
N VAL A 99 8.22 23.22 8.95
CA VAL A 99 9.63 23.24 9.39
C VAL A 99 9.84 22.27 10.56
N GLY A 100 10.79 21.35 10.41
CA GLY A 100 11.09 20.29 11.39
C GLY A 100 10.45 18.93 11.07
N ASN A 101 9.43 18.90 10.20
CA ASN A 101 8.68 17.68 9.87
C ASN A 101 8.70 17.39 8.35
N PRO A 102 9.89 17.19 7.75
CA PRO A 102 10.01 16.99 6.31
C PRO A 102 9.59 15.56 5.90
N ILE A 103 9.55 15.27 4.60
CA ILE A 103 9.07 13.97 4.09
C ILE A 103 9.95 12.79 4.50
N GLU A 104 11.23 13.06 4.80
CA GLU A 104 12.20 12.07 5.25
C GLU A 104 11.77 11.39 6.56
N ASN A 105 11.03 12.10 7.41
CA ASN A 105 10.49 11.56 8.66
C ASN A 105 9.40 10.49 8.44
N ALA A 106 8.81 10.40 7.25
CA ALA A 106 7.83 9.34 6.96
C ALA A 106 8.50 8.02 6.56
N ILE A 107 9.81 8.03 6.32
CA ILE A 107 10.58 6.88 5.80
C ILE A 107 11.80 6.57 6.66
N ASP A 108 11.96 7.18 7.83
CA ASP A 108 13.13 7.04 8.72
C ASP A 108 13.03 5.90 9.73
N ASP A 109 11.86 5.26 9.81
CA ASP A 109 11.53 4.10 10.64
C ASP A 109 11.40 4.44 12.13
N ASP A 110 11.30 5.74 12.46
CA ASP A 110 11.11 6.24 13.81
C ASP A 110 9.61 6.55 14.06
N PRO A 111 8.94 5.86 15.00
CA PRO A 111 7.51 6.10 15.27
C PRO A 111 7.23 7.48 15.90
N THR A 112 8.26 8.13 16.44
CA THR A 112 8.15 9.44 17.10
C THR A 112 8.20 10.61 16.12
N THR A 113 8.72 10.38 14.91
CA THR A 113 8.79 11.39 13.86
C THR A 113 7.64 11.21 12.87
N PHE A 114 7.36 12.28 12.14
CA PHE A 114 6.35 12.27 11.07
C PHE A 114 6.64 13.38 10.06
N TRP A 115 6.22 13.15 8.82
CA TRP A 115 5.98 14.25 7.90
C TRP A 115 4.70 14.98 8.32
N GLN A 116 4.73 16.31 8.28
CA GLN A 116 3.54 17.14 8.48
C GLN A 116 3.38 18.09 7.30
N SER A 117 2.23 18.06 6.62
CA SER A 117 1.92 19.05 5.60
C SER A 117 1.79 20.47 6.18
N ASP A 118 1.97 21.48 5.33
CA ASP A 118 1.73 22.87 5.69
C ASP A 118 1.27 23.65 4.46
N GLY A 119 0.04 23.40 4.04
CA GLY A 119 -0.45 23.87 2.74
C GLY A 119 -1.95 23.76 2.55
N LEU A 120 -2.40 23.99 1.32
CA LEU A 120 -3.79 23.80 0.93
C LEU A 120 -4.02 22.35 0.51
N GLN A 121 -5.14 21.78 0.94
CA GLN A 121 -5.61 20.50 0.43
C GLN A 121 -5.93 20.60 -1.07
N PRO A 122 -5.75 19.50 -1.84
CA PRO A 122 -5.26 18.20 -1.40
C PRO A 122 -3.73 18.17 -1.22
N HIS A 123 -3.26 17.53 -0.15
CA HIS A 123 -1.83 17.31 0.09
C HIS A 123 -1.33 16.19 -0.82
N ARG A 124 -0.11 16.32 -1.32
CA ARG A 124 0.47 15.36 -2.26
C ARG A 124 1.85 14.88 -1.82
N ILE A 125 2.10 13.59 -2.01
CA ILE A 125 3.41 12.96 -1.89
C ILE A 125 3.72 12.26 -3.22
N ASP A 126 4.78 12.71 -3.88
CA ASP A 126 5.28 12.19 -5.14
C ASP A 126 6.47 11.26 -4.88
N VAL A 127 6.40 10.04 -5.42
CA VAL A 127 7.44 9.01 -5.28
C VAL A 127 7.98 8.69 -6.67
N ASN A 128 9.25 8.98 -6.90
CA ASN A 128 9.89 8.86 -8.21
C ASN A 128 11.05 7.87 -8.17
N PHE A 129 10.95 6.77 -8.90
CA PHE A 129 12.05 5.83 -9.10
C PHE A 129 12.91 6.26 -10.30
N SER A 130 14.22 5.98 -10.23
CA SER A 130 15.15 6.24 -11.34
C SER A 130 14.92 5.32 -12.54
N LYS A 131 14.40 4.12 -12.29
CA LYS A 131 14.06 3.09 -13.28
C LYS A 131 12.68 2.51 -12.98
N ARG A 132 12.15 1.75 -13.93
CA ARG A 132 10.92 0.97 -13.72
C ARG A 132 11.13 -0.03 -12.58
N VAL A 133 10.16 -0.12 -11.68
CA VAL A 133 10.12 -1.05 -10.56
C VAL A 133 8.83 -1.89 -10.60
N ASP A 134 8.92 -3.07 -10.00
CA ASP A 134 7.81 -4.01 -9.86
C ASP A 134 7.46 -4.07 -8.37
N ILE A 135 6.40 -3.36 -7.99
CA ILE A 135 5.96 -3.20 -6.60
C ILE A 135 4.90 -4.24 -6.30
N VAL A 136 5.06 -4.95 -5.19
CA VAL A 136 4.10 -5.96 -4.72
C VAL A 136 3.34 -5.51 -3.49
N GLN A 137 3.91 -4.59 -2.71
CA GLN A 137 3.28 -4.07 -1.51
C GLN A 137 3.61 -2.59 -1.30
N LEU A 138 2.61 -1.85 -0.84
CA LEU A 138 2.71 -0.50 -0.30
C LEU A 138 2.17 -0.55 1.12
N ALA A 139 3.02 -0.36 2.13
CA ALA A 139 2.60 -0.28 3.52
C ALA A 139 2.55 1.18 3.97
N MET A 140 1.50 1.56 4.67
CA MET A 140 1.32 2.90 5.25
C MET A 140 0.84 2.77 6.68
N TYR A 141 1.38 3.59 7.57
CA TYR A 141 0.96 3.64 8.97
C TYR A 141 -0.10 4.71 9.17
N PHE A 142 -1.20 4.35 9.83
CA PHE A 142 -2.26 5.26 10.25
C PHE A 142 -2.60 5.03 11.72
N CYS A 143 -2.78 6.08 12.50
CA CYS A 143 -3.23 5.95 13.87
C CYS A 143 -4.13 7.12 14.28
N LEU A 144 -5.44 6.88 14.26
CA LEU A 144 -6.43 7.88 14.67
C LEU A 144 -6.20 8.37 16.10
N VAL A 145 -5.74 7.49 16.99
CA VAL A 145 -5.54 7.84 18.41
C VAL A 145 -4.37 8.80 18.61
N THR A 146 -3.26 8.64 17.87
CA THR A 146 -2.07 9.48 18.07
C THR A 146 -2.03 10.71 17.17
N ASP A 147 -2.64 10.64 15.99
CA ASP A 147 -2.63 11.74 15.01
C ASP A 147 -3.94 12.55 15.03
N GLU A 148 -5.02 12.05 15.63
CA GLU A 148 -6.31 12.73 15.77
C GLU A 148 -6.75 13.35 14.41
N SER A 149 -6.99 14.67 14.39
CA SER A 149 -7.34 15.43 13.19
C SER A 149 -6.29 15.43 12.07
N TYR A 150 -5.04 15.07 12.33
CA TYR A 150 -4.00 14.96 11.30
C TYR A 150 -4.05 13.64 10.52
N THR A 151 -4.89 12.69 10.95
CA THR A 151 -5.05 11.39 10.29
C THR A 151 -5.77 11.57 8.94
N PRO A 152 -5.19 11.12 7.82
CA PRO A 152 -5.87 11.09 6.54
C PRO A 152 -7.20 10.30 6.63
N GLU A 153 -8.29 10.88 6.17
CA GLU A 153 -9.61 10.23 6.09
C GLU A 153 -9.85 9.71 4.68
N LEU A 154 -9.51 10.50 3.66
CA LEU A 154 -9.69 10.13 2.26
C LEU A 154 -8.40 10.38 1.49
N PHE A 155 -7.82 9.32 0.91
CA PHE A 155 -6.66 9.47 0.03
C PHE A 155 -6.78 8.65 -1.24
N LYS A 156 -6.01 9.04 -2.26
CA LYS A 156 -5.96 8.39 -3.56
C LYS A 156 -4.53 8.01 -3.88
N VAL A 157 -4.35 6.82 -4.44
CA VAL A 157 -3.08 6.36 -4.97
C VAL A 157 -3.15 6.38 -6.49
N TYR A 158 -2.21 7.07 -7.12
CA TYR A 158 -2.00 7.08 -8.56
C TYR A 158 -0.67 6.42 -8.89
N ALA A 159 -0.58 5.79 -10.05
CA ALA A 159 0.65 5.17 -10.52
C ALA A 159 0.81 5.32 -12.04
N GLY A 160 2.06 5.44 -12.49
CA GLY A 160 2.40 5.57 -13.91
C GLY A 160 3.91 5.59 -14.15
N PHE A 161 4.33 6.03 -15.33
CA PHE A 161 5.74 6.24 -15.63
C PHE A 161 6.25 7.62 -15.16
N SER A 162 5.35 8.60 -15.11
CA SER A 162 5.58 10.02 -14.82
C SER A 162 4.31 10.64 -14.23
N PRO A 163 4.38 11.88 -13.72
CA PRO A 163 3.18 12.59 -13.26
C PRO A 163 2.12 12.79 -14.36
N SER A 164 2.51 12.88 -15.63
CA SER A 164 1.58 13.16 -16.74
C SER A 164 0.75 11.98 -17.22
N ASP A 165 1.23 10.75 -16.99
CA ASP A 165 0.54 9.51 -17.36
C ASP A 165 0.08 8.72 -16.12
N ALA A 166 0.24 9.30 -14.93
CA ALA A 166 -0.23 8.69 -13.69
C ALA A 166 -1.75 8.49 -13.75
N SER A 167 -2.17 7.25 -13.57
CA SER A 167 -3.58 6.86 -13.55
C SER A 167 -4.00 6.49 -12.12
N LEU A 168 -5.25 6.75 -11.78
CA LEU A 168 -5.79 6.39 -10.46
C LEU A 168 -5.76 4.87 -10.32
N TYR A 169 -5.08 4.38 -9.28
CA TYR A 169 -5.16 2.99 -8.86
C TYR A 169 -6.43 2.76 -8.04
N ARG A 170 -6.48 3.34 -6.84
CA ARG A 170 -7.62 3.22 -5.92
C ARG A 170 -7.78 4.45 -5.05
N THR A 171 -9.00 4.64 -4.55
CA THR A 171 -9.37 5.58 -3.49
C THR A 171 -9.57 4.80 -2.20
N PHE A 172 -9.02 5.32 -1.11
CA PHE A 172 -9.05 4.71 0.21
C PHE A 172 -9.72 5.66 1.20
N GLU A 173 -10.73 5.15 1.89
CA GLU A 173 -11.44 5.82 2.99
C GLU A 173 -10.98 5.20 4.31
N VAL A 174 -10.16 5.90 5.08
CA VAL A 174 -9.67 5.47 6.39
C VAL A 174 -10.74 5.78 7.43
N LYS A 175 -11.43 4.77 7.95
CA LYS A 175 -12.44 4.95 8.99
C LYS A 175 -11.91 4.67 10.39
N ASN A 176 -11.33 3.51 10.60
CA ASN A 176 -10.86 3.07 11.90
C ASN A 176 -9.63 2.18 11.74
N VAL A 177 -8.45 2.80 11.86
CA VAL A 177 -7.16 2.15 11.68
C VAL A 177 -6.18 2.69 12.71
N ASN A 178 -5.51 1.78 13.43
CA ASN A 178 -4.45 2.10 14.39
C ASN A 178 -3.27 1.15 14.24
N GLY A 179 -2.54 1.27 13.13
CA GLY A 179 -1.42 0.39 12.81
C GLY A 179 -0.98 0.51 11.35
N TRP A 180 -0.10 -0.40 10.96
CA TRP A 180 0.32 -0.57 9.57
C TRP A 180 -0.77 -1.25 8.74
N VAL A 181 -1.08 -0.64 7.61
CA VAL A 181 -1.93 -1.20 6.56
C VAL A 181 -1.06 -1.54 5.36
N VAL A 182 -1.06 -2.81 4.97
CA VAL A 182 -0.37 -3.30 3.78
C VAL A 182 -1.36 -3.40 2.63
N ILE A 183 -1.09 -2.67 1.56
CA ILE A 183 -1.83 -2.68 0.31
C ILE A 183 -1.05 -3.55 -0.68
N THR A 184 -1.64 -4.67 -1.09
CA THR A 184 -1.12 -5.53 -2.15
C THR A 184 -1.75 -5.19 -3.50
N PHE A 185 -1.22 -5.76 -4.58
CA PHE A 185 -1.64 -5.48 -5.95
C PHE A 185 -2.11 -6.74 -6.68
N THR A 186 -2.65 -7.70 -5.94
CA THR A 186 -3.20 -8.95 -6.48
C THR A 186 -4.34 -8.62 -7.45
N GLY A 187 -4.35 -9.27 -8.61
CA GLY A 187 -5.35 -9.04 -9.65
C GLY A 187 -5.22 -7.73 -10.44
N ASN A 188 -4.36 -6.78 -10.02
CA ASN A 188 -4.13 -5.53 -10.77
C ASN A 188 -3.56 -5.80 -12.17
N ARG A 189 -2.72 -6.84 -12.29
CA ARG A 189 -2.15 -7.32 -13.55
C ARG A 189 -2.26 -8.85 -13.56
N PRO A 190 -3.21 -9.43 -14.31
CA PRO A 190 -3.54 -10.87 -14.23
C PRO A 190 -2.37 -11.83 -14.47
N GLN A 191 -1.29 -11.37 -15.10
CA GLN A 191 -0.10 -12.17 -15.35
C GLN A 191 0.92 -12.20 -14.20
N ASP A 192 0.96 -11.18 -13.34
CA ASP A 192 2.06 -11.01 -12.37
C ASP A 192 1.71 -10.39 -11.02
N ASP A 193 0.44 -10.00 -10.79
CA ASP A 193 -0.10 -9.56 -9.49
C ASP A 193 0.73 -8.46 -8.82
N LEU A 194 1.11 -7.45 -9.62
CA LEU A 194 1.99 -6.38 -9.18
C LEU A 194 1.62 -5.03 -9.78
N LEU A 195 2.12 -3.97 -9.13
CA LEU A 195 2.10 -2.62 -9.66
C LEU A 195 3.45 -2.31 -10.32
N ARG A 196 3.45 -2.32 -11.65
CA ARG A 196 4.62 -1.94 -12.45
C ARG A 196 4.58 -0.45 -12.74
N CYS A 197 5.46 0.33 -12.14
CA CYS A 197 5.48 1.78 -12.33
C CYS A 197 6.90 2.34 -12.18
N ARG A 198 7.03 3.64 -12.40
CA ARG A 198 8.21 4.44 -12.04
C ARG A 198 7.81 5.61 -11.13
N PHE A 199 6.54 5.99 -11.16
CA PHE A 199 5.97 7.07 -10.40
C PHE A 199 4.76 6.58 -9.61
N ILE A 200 4.68 6.97 -8.34
CA ILE A 200 3.48 6.87 -7.51
C ILE A 200 3.18 8.27 -6.98
N GLN A 201 1.90 8.62 -6.93
CA GLN A 201 1.42 9.81 -6.24
C GLN A 201 0.37 9.40 -5.21
N ILE A 202 0.61 9.80 -3.97
CA ILE A 202 -0.39 9.72 -2.90
C ILE A 202 -0.98 11.12 -2.74
N GLN A 203 -2.30 11.20 -2.84
CA GLN A 203 -3.03 12.46 -2.70
C GLN A 203 -4.00 12.34 -1.54
N ILE A 204 -3.79 13.12 -0.48
CA ILE A 204 -4.66 13.18 0.70
C ILE A 204 -5.68 14.31 0.47
N LEU A 205 -6.95 13.95 0.43
CA LEU A 205 -8.06 14.84 0.06
C LEU A 205 -8.70 15.48 1.30
N SER A 206 -8.88 14.70 2.36
CA SER A 206 -9.40 15.15 3.66
C SER A 206 -8.72 14.39 4.79
N ASN A 207 -8.81 14.98 5.99
CA ASN A 207 -8.40 14.35 7.24
C ASN A 207 -9.59 14.24 8.17
N HIS A 208 -9.45 13.38 9.17
CA HIS A 208 -10.42 13.23 10.25
C HIS A 208 -10.65 14.56 10.99
N GLU A 209 -11.83 14.70 11.58
CA GLU A 209 -12.23 15.87 12.38
C GLU A 209 -12.08 17.22 11.64
N ASN A 210 -12.12 17.21 10.30
CA ASN A 210 -11.84 18.36 9.43
C ASN A 210 -10.44 18.97 9.63
N GLY A 211 -9.44 18.14 9.96
CA GLY A 211 -8.08 18.60 10.12
C GLY A 211 -7.51 19.18 8.81
N LYS A 212 -6.81 20.31 8.94
CA LYS A 212 -6.27 21.05 7.81
C LYS A 212 -5.04 20.37 7.20
N ASP A 213 -4.12 19.95 8.05
CA ASP A 213 -2.83 19.40 7.69
C ASP A 213 -2.77 17.90 8.06
N SER A 214 -1.92 17.12 7.40
CA SER A 214 -1.85 15.66 7.56
C SER A 214 -0.52 15.23 8.18
N HIS A 215 -0.55 14.14 8.95
CA HIS A 215 0.63 13.42 9.43
C HIS A 215 0.84 12.14 8.62
N LEU A 216 2.12 11.78 8.43
CA LEU A 216 2.52 10.45 7.97
C LEU A 216 3.79 10.04 8.71
N ARG A 217 3.66 9.05 9.60
CA ARG A 217 4.76 8.49 10.40
C ARG A 217 5.53 7.38 9.69
N GLY A 218 4.90 6.70 8.74
CA GLY A 218 5.47 5.50 8.14
C GLY A 218 4.89 5.20 6.76
N ILE A 219 5.78 5.01 5.79
CA ILE A 219 5.45 4.47 4.48
C ILE A 219 6.60 3.60 3.98
N LYS A 220 6.26 2.41 3.46
CA LYS A 220 7.21 1.46 2.90
C LYS A 220 6.72 0.93 1.56
N ILE A 221 7.65 0.73 0.63
CA ILE A 221 7.39 0.17 -0.70
C ILE A 221 8.25 -1.06 -0.87
N PHE A 222 7.64 -2.19 -1.23
CA PHE A 222 8.34 -3.45 -1.43
C PHE A 222 8.14 -4.00 -2.85
N GLY A 223 9.20 -4.62 -3.38
CA GLY A 223 9.19 -5.32 -4.66
C GLY A 223 9.50 -6.81 -4.53
N LYS A 224 9.34 -7.56 -5.62
CA LYS A 224 9.72 -8.99 -5.66
C LYS A 224 11.22 -9.14 -5.43
N SER A 225 11.59 -10.11 -4.58
CA SER A 225 12.98 -10.54 -4.46
C SER A 225 13.44 -11.18 -5.77
N THR A 226 14.61 -10.78 -6.25
CA THR A 226 15.27 -11.43 -7.39
C THR A 226 16.04 -12.69 -6.97
N ALA A 227 16.11 -12.99 -5.66
CA ALA A 227 16.73 -14.21 -5.18
C ALA A 227 15.80 -15.42 -5.45
N PRO A 228 16.32 -16.55 -5.96
CA PRO A 228 15.52 -17.76 -6.07
C PRO A 228 15.01 -18.19 -4.67
N PRO A 229 13.79 -18.74 -4.56
CA PRO A 229 13.26 -19.21 -3.29
C PRO A 229 14.24 -20.25 -2.70
N GLN A 230 14.82 -19.93 -1.55
CA GLN A 230 15.63 -20.87 -0.80
C GLN A 230 14.67 -21.93 -0.24
N ASN A 231 14.84 -23.19 -0.66
CA ASN A 231 14.16 -24.32 -0.04
C ASN A 231 14.67 -24.48 1.40
N SER A 232 14.12 -23.73 2.36
CA SER A 232 14.33 -24.00 3.78
C SER A 232 13.46 -25.18 4.18
N SER A 233 14.07 -26.36 4.23
CA SER A 233 13.52 -27.57 4.83
C SER A 233 13.46 -27.45 6.35
N ASP A 234 12.76 -26.44 6.86
CA ASP A 234 12.49 -26.28 8.30
C ASP A 234 11.00 -26.47 8.54
N GLN A 235 10.66 -27.58 9.20
CA GLN A 235 9.29 -28.01 9.49
C GLN A 235 8.57 -27.15 10.57
N SER A 236 9.09 -25.97 10.89
CA SER A 236 8.45 -25.01 11.82
C SER A 236 7.46 -24.05 11.14
N ASN A 237 7.43 -23.96 9.81
CA ASN A 237 6.60 -22.99 9.07
C ASN A 237 5.36 -23.59 8.41
N LEU A 238 4.52 -24.30 9.19
CA LEU A 238 3.21 -24.75 8.71
C LEU A 238 2.15 -23.63 8.70
N ALA A 239 2.37 -22.51 9.41
CA ALA A 239 1.46 -21.35 9.39
C ALA A 239 1.63 -20.46 8.13
N LEU A 240 2.85 -20.41 7.55
CA LEU A 240 3.17 -19.51 6.42
C LEU A 240 2.91 -20.13 5.03
N ASN A 241 2.74 -21.46 4.94
CA ASN A 241 2.52 -22.12 3.65
C ASN A 241 1.07 -22.04 3.12
N ASN A 242 0.13 -21.55 3.93
CA ASN A 242 -1.27 -21.37 3.49
C ASN A 242 -1.47 -20.18 2.54
N PHE A 243 -0.44 -19.34 2.32
CA PHE A 243 -0.53 -18.16 1.46
C PHE A 243 -0.38 -18.44 -0.05
N GLN A 244 -0.16 -19.69 -0.48
CA GLN A 244 0.08 -20.00 -1.90
C GLN A 244 -1.06 -20.72 -2.64
N ASN A 245 -2.20 -21.05 -2.03
CA ASN A 245 -3.34 -21.65 -2.75
C ASN A 245 -4.69 -21.41 -2.04
N PRO A 246 -5.59 -20.55 -2.57
CA PRO A 246 -6.94 -20.41 -2.02
C PRO A 246 -7.93 -21.49 -2.48
N SER A 247 -7.52 -22.47 -3.29
CA SER A 247 -8.45 -23.41 -3.93
C SER A 247 -8.15 -24.87 -3.60
N HIS A 248 -8.45 -25.31 -2.37
CA HIS A 248 -8.94 -26.68 -2.11
C HIS A 248 -9.51 -26.87 -0.68
N PHE A 249 -10.63 -26.21 -0.34
CA PHE A 249 -11.44 -26.67 0.80
C PHE A 249 -12.38 -27.78 0.34
N THR A 250 -11.91 -29.03 0.39
CA THR A 250 -12.81 -30.19 0.42
C THR A 250 -13.03 -30.58 1.88
N TYR A 251 -14.22 -30.27 2.40
CA TYR A 251 -14.73 -30.88 3.64
C TYR A 251 -14.79 -32.40 3.45
N GLN A 252 -13.92 -33.14 4.12
CA GLN A 252 -14.15 -34.55 4.40
C GLN A 252 -14.66 -34.68 5.83
N GLY A 253 -15.90 -35.16 5.93
CA GLY A 253 -16.62 -35.33 7.18
C GLY A 253 -15.96 -36.34 8.11
N LEU A 254 -16.02 -36.03 9.40
CA LEU A 254 -15.76 -36.95 10.49
C LEU A 254 -16.86 -38.03 10.51
N ARG A 255 -16.43 -39.29 10.53
CA ARG A 255 -17.20 -40.42 11.08
C ARG A 255 -16.90 -40.52 12.57
#